data_AF-A0A517XU13-F1
#
_entry.id   AF-A0A517XU13-F1
#
_cell.length_a   1.000
_cell.length_b   1.000
_cell.length_c   1.000
_cell.angle_alpha   90.00
_cell.angle_beta   90.00
_cell.angle_gamma   90.00
#
_symmetry.space_group_name_H-M   'P 1'
#
loop_
_entity.id
_entity.type
_entity.pdbx_description
1 polymer ?
#
loop_
_entity_poly.entity_id
_entity_poly.type
_entity_poly.pdbx_seq_one_letter_code
_entity_poly.pdbx_strand_id
1 'polypeptide(L)'
;MSGDEQDDEVRDSIERIDRARRKRSDAAWRPFEEKWAALIAARYAAVLAVYDDGPVVTAPEVEAGSALDALFPEMVREAARVACEQDFETRRGVRVLDGVLGGDDVCVVYNNNPYQQKLTRRDQELGEVRRWLADNADEVAELAYAEYPDLGRDEGYTYALLLRCDPGFVGEVAEQYQAATDRSLADLTESVDDGGAFGDE
;
A
#
# COMPACT_ATOMS: atom_id res chain seq x y z
N MET A 1 -26.66 -16.78 -31.21
CA MET A 1 -26.17 -16.58 -29.84
C MET A 1 -27.15 -15.64 -29.16
N SER A 2 -27.69 -16.04 -28.02
CA SER A 2 -28.54 -15.16 -27.20
C SER A 2 -27.66 -14.09 -26.54
N GLY A 3 -28.27 -12.98 -26.11
CA GLY A 3 -27.55 -11.93 -25.37
C GLY A 3 -26.82 -12.47 -24.14
N ASP A 4 -27.44 -13.42 -23.44
CA ASP A 4 -26.87 -14.06 -22.23
C ASP A 4 -25.54 -14.78 -22.50
N GLU A 5 -25.35 -15.38 -23.69
CA GLU A 5 -24.09 -16.06 -24.03
C GLU A 5 -22.94 -15.06 -24.28
N GLN A 6 -23.24 -13.84 -24.74
CA GLN A 6 -22.24 -12.80 -24.93
C GLN A 6 -21.81 -12.18 -23.59
N ASP A 7 -22.74 -12.00 -22.65
CA ASP A 7 -22.44 -11.44 -21.33
C ASP A 7 -21.55 -12.39 -20.49
N ASP A 8 -21.80 -13.70 -20.58
CA ASP A 8 -20.98 -14.71 -19.92
C ASP A 8 -19.54 -14.74 -20.48
N GLU A 9 -19.37 -14.64 -21.81
CA GLU A 9 -18.05 -14.60 -22.45
C GLU A 9 -17.24 -13.35 -22.04
N VAL A 10 -17.92 -12.20 -21.95
CA VAL A 10 -17.28 -10.94 -21.50
C VAL A 10 -16.84 -11.05 -20.05
N ARG A 11 -17.70 -11.57 -19.16
CA ARG A 11 -17.37 -11.77 -17.73
C ARG A 11 -16.17 -12.71 -17.58
N ASP A 12 -16.17 -13.86 -18.26
CA ASP A 12 -15.08 -14.83 -18.21
C ASP A 12 -13.75 -14.24 -18.73
N SER A 13 -13.82 -13.36 -19.73
CA SER A 13 -12.66 -12.65 -20.25
C SER A 13 -12.09 -11.66 -19.22
N ILE A 14 -12.96 -10.87 -18.57
CA ILE A 14 -12.57 -9.93 -17.51
C ILE A 14 -11.90 -10.68 -16.36
N GLU A 15 -12.51 -11.76 -15.85
CA GLU A 15 -11.95 -12.56 -14.76
C GLU A 15 -10.57 -13.16 -15.12
N ARG A 16 -10.40 -13.59 -16.37
CA ARG A 16 -9.12 -14.12 -16.86
C ARG A 16 -8.03 -13.06 -16.90
N ILE A 17 -8.38 -11.86 -17.38
CA ILE A 17 -7.48 -10.72 -17.42
C ILE A 17 -7.07 -10.32 -16.00
N ASP A 18 -8.04 -10.20 -15.09
CA ASP A 18 -7.77 -9.82 -13.70
C ASP A 18 -6.92 -10.86 -12.97
N ARG A 19 -7.18 -12.15 -13.19
CA ARG A 19 -6.32 -13.22 -12.66
C ARG A 19 -4.90 -13.12 -13.19
N ALA A 20 -4.72 -12.85 -14.48
CA ALA A 20 -3.40 -12.70 -15.07
C ALA A 20 -2.66 -11.45 -14.55
N ARG A 21 -3.39 -10.36 -14.28
CA ARG A 21 -2.86 -9.15 -13.66
C ARG A 21 -2.40 -9.40 -12.23
N ARG A 22 -3.26 -10.00 -11.40
CA ARG A 22 -2.91 -10.38 -10.03
C ARG A 22 -1.66 -11.25 -9.98
N LYS A 23 -1.61 -12.30 -10.81
CA LYS A 23 -0.44 -13.18 -10.88
C LYS A 23 0.87 -12.45 -11.22
N ARG A 24 0.83 -11.46 -12.12
CA ARG A 24 2.01 -10.67 -12.48
C ARG A 24 2.41 -9.70 -11.36
N SER A 25 1.41 -9.07 -10.75
CA SER A 25 1.62 -8.23 -9.58
C SER A 25 2.24 -9.02 -8.42
N ASP A 26 1.71 -10.20 -8.09
CA ASP A 26 2.28 -11.08 -7.05
C ASP A 26 3.73 -11.48 -7.38
N ALA A 27 4.04 -11.74 -8.65
CA ALA A 27 5.40 -12.06 -9.08
C ALA A 27 6.36 -10.87 -8.95
N ALA A 28 5.88 -9.63 -9.13
CA ALA A 28 6.66 -8.42 -8.94
C ALA A 28 6.96 -8.14 -7.46
N TRP A 29 5.97 -8.37 -6.58
CA TRP A 29 6.11 -8.10 -5.15
C TRP A 29 6.86 -9.18 -4.39
N ARG A 30 6.85 -10.43 -4.85
CA ARG A 30 7.47 -11.55 -4.12
C ARG A 30 8.93 -11.32 -3.70
N PRO A 31 9.85 -10.83 -4.55
CA PRO A 31 11.22 -10.58 -4.11
C PRO A 31 11.33 -9.53 -3.00
N PHE A 32 10.45 -8.52 -3.02
CA PHE A 32 10.34 -7.52 -1.96
C PHE A 32 9.86 -8.17 -0.65
N GLU A 33 8.77 -8.95 -0.73
CA GLU A 33 8.17 -9.62 0.44
C GLU A 33 9.17 -10.58 1.10
N GLU A 34 9.84 -11.42 0.31
CA GLU A 34 10.84 -12.37 0.79
C GLU A 34 12.04 -11.65 1.44
N LYS A 35 12.56 -10.59 0.82
CA LYS A 35 13.68 -9.79 1.36
C LYS A 35 13.32 -9.21 2.73
N TRP A 36 12.20 -8.51 2.81
CA TRP A 36 11.84 -7.76 4.03
C TRP A 36 11.37 -8.67 5.15
N ALA A 37 10.62 -9.73 4.86
CA ALA A 37 10.30 -10.75 5.86
C ALA A 37 11.58 -11.38 6.46
N ALA A 38 12.57 -11.70 5.63
CA ALA A 38 13.84 -12.25 6.11
C ALA A 38 14.65 -11.25 6.96
N LEU A 39 14.73 -9.98 6.55
CA LEU A 39 15.45 -8.95 7.31
C LEU A 39 14.80 -8.66 8.67
N ILE A 40 13.47 -8.56 8.70
CA ILE A 40 12.70 -8.35 9.93
C ILE A 40 12.89 -9.55 10.87
N ALA A 41 12.72 -10.78 10.36
CA ALA A 41 12.90 -12.00 11.15
C ALA A 41 14.33 -12.08 11.73
N ALA A 42 15.35 -11.74 10.93
CA ALA A 42 16.74 -11.74 11.39
C ALA A 42 17.00 -10.70 12.50
N ARG A 43 16.42 -9.50 12.39
CA ARG A 43 16.52 -8.48 13.44
C ARG A 43 15.82 -8.91 14.71
N TYR A 44 14.62 -9.48 14.59
CA TYR A 44 13.86 -9.97 15.74
C TYR A 44 14.62 -11.10 16.46
N ALA A 45 15.18 -12.05 15.71
CA ALA A 45 16.00 -13.12 16.27
C ALA A 45 17.25 -12.58 16.99
N ALA A 46 17.92 -11.56 16.43
CA ALA A 46 19.08 -10.93 17.04
C ALA A 46 18.74 -10.24 18.37
N VAL A 47 17.58 -9.57 18.44
CA VAL A 47 17.05 -9.03 19.70
C VAL A 47 16.85 -10.17 20.69
N LEU A 48 16.07 -11.20 20.34
CA LEU A 48 15.76 -12.31 21.26
C LEU A 48 17.01 -13.01 21.80
N ALA A 49 18.06 -13.17 20.97
CA ALA A 49 19.32 -13.78 21.38
C ALA A 49 20.06 -13.00 22.48
N VAL A 50 19.89 -11.67 22.56
CA VAL A 50 20.45 -10.85 23.65
C VAL A 50 19.77 -11.16 24.99
N TYR A 51 18.52 -11.61 24.97
CA TYR A 51 17.70 -11.83 26.16
C TYR A 51 17.75 -13.26 26.71
N ASP A 52 18.21 -14.25 25.93
CA ASP A 52 18.27 -15.66 26.36
C ASP A 52 19.34 -15.91 27.46
N ASP A 53 20.29 -14.97 27.66
CA ASP A 53 21.38 -15.07 28.65
C ASP A 53 21.20 -14.17 29.90
N GLY A 54 20.08 -13.44 30.04
CA GLY A 54 19.89 -12.40 31.07
C GLY A 54 18.65 -12.58 31.97
N PRO A 55 18.61 -11.97 33.18
CA PRO A 55 17.38 -11.94 33.98
C PRO A 55 16.26 -11.25 33.19
N VAL A 56 15.04 -11.77 33.31
CA VAL A 56 13.82 -11.25 32.67
C VAL A 56 13.62 -9.76 33.04
N VAL A 57 14.15 -8.86 32.24
CA VAL A 57 13.84 -7.42 32.32
C VAL A 57 12.77 -7.13 31.30
N THR A 58 11.79 -6.31 31.66
CA THR A 58 10.71 -5.78 30.83
C THR A 58 11.16 -4.74 29.78
N ALA A 59 12.46 -4.71 29.43
CA ALA A 59 13.06 -3.81 28.45
C ALA A 59 13.16 -4.28 26.97
N PRO A 60 12.84 -5.54 26.56
CA PRO A 60 13.11 -6.00 25.20
C PRO A 60 12.30 -5.31 24.11
N GLU A 61 11.07 -4.90 24.41
CA GLU A 61 10.19 -4.30 23.40
C GLU A 61 10.72 -2.95 22.90
N VAL A 62 11.37 -2.17 23.78
CA VAL A 62 11.83 -0.81 23.44
C VAL A 62 13.07 -0.84 22.54
N GLU A 63 14.04 -1.73 22.82
CA GLU A 63 15.25 -1.84 21.99
C GLU A 63 14.96 -2.52 20.65
N ALA A 64 14.07 -3.53 20.64
CA ALA A 64 13.62 -4.19 19.43
C ALA A 64 12.93 -3.23 18.47
N GLY A 65 12.04 -2.38 18.99
CA GLY A 65 11.37 -1.34 18.22
C GLY A 65 12.37 -0.46 17.49
N SER A 66 13.36 0.10 18.20
CA SER A 66 14.34 1.01 17.60
C SER A 66 15.18 0.39 16.47
N ALA A 67 15.48 -0.90 16.56
CA ALA A 67 16.26 -1.61 15.56
C ALA A 67 15.46 -1.90 14.29
N LEU A 68 14.15 -2.14 14.44
CA LEU A 68 13.23 -2.34 13.33
C LEU A 68 12.83 -1.03 12.68
N ASP A 69 12.65 0.04 13.46
CA ASP A 69 12.34 1.39 12.98
C ASP A 69 13.37 1.89 11.96
N ALA A 70 14.64 1.50 12.12
CA ALA A 70 15.71 1.83 11.19
C ALA A 70 15.54 1.20 9.79
N LEU A 71 14.77 0.11 9.67
CA LEU A 71 14.51 -0.58 8.40
C LEU A 71 13.36 0.06 7.61
N PHE A 72 12.35 0.60 8.30
CA PHE A 72 11.10 1.05 7.67
C PHE A 72 11.30 2.12 6.58
N PRO A 73 12.19 3.13 6.73
CA PRO A 73 12.44 4.10 5.67
C PRO A 73 13.01 3.49 4.38
N GLU A 74 13.87 2.49 4.46
CA GLU A 74 14.39 1.80 3.27
C GLU A 74 13.32 0.92 2.64
N MET A 75 12.57 0.20 3.49
CA MET A 75 11.48 -0.67 3.07
C MET A 75 10.40 0.08 2.30
N VAL A 76 9.90 1.20 2.83
CA VAL A 76 8.83 1.94 2.16
C VAL A 76 9.29 2.58 0.85
N ARG A 77 10.56 3.01 0.74
CA ARG A 77 11.14 3.50 -0.52
C ARG A 77 11.22 2.39 -1.57
N GLU A 78 11.66 1.21 -1.16
CA GLU A 78 11.69 0.07 -2.08
C GLU A 78 10.28 -0.36 -2.51
N ALA A 79 9.30 -0.31 -1.60
CA ALA A 79 7.90 -0.55 -1.94
C ALA A 79 7.38 0.46 -2.97
N ALA A 80 7.62 1.76 -2.78
CA ALA A 80 7.24 2.79 -3.75
C ALA A 80 7.91 2.56 -5.10
N ARG A 81 9.18 2.15 -5.12
CA ARG A 81 9.90 1.79 -6.35
C ARG A 81 9.31 0.56 -7.03
N VAL A 82 9.04 -0.53 -6.31
CA VAL A 82 8.42 -1.76 -6.86
C VAL A 82 7.05 -1.45 -7.44
N ALA A 83 6.22 -0.70 -6.70
CA ALA A 83 4.95 -0.22 -7.19
C ALA A 83 5.09 0.59 -8.48
N CYS A 84 6.06 1.51 -8.55
CA CYS A 84 6.29 2.37 -9.71
C CYS A 84 6.82 1.62 -10.92
N GLU A 85 7.78 0.71 -10.74
CA GLU A 85 8.56 0.12 -11.83
C GLU A 85 8.00 -1.21 -12.32
N GLN A 86 7.32 -1.95 -11.43
CA GLN A 86 6.99 -3.36 -11.65
C GLN A 86 5.49 -3.65 -11.57
N ASP A 87 4.70 -2.79 -10.92
CA ASP A 87 3.26 -3.02 -10.69
C ASP A 87 2.34 -1.99 -11.36
N PHE A 88 2.56 -1.78 -12.67
CA PHE A 88 1.73 -0.85 -13.46
C PHE A 88 0.27 -1.29 -13.62
N GLU A 89 -0.09 -2.54 -13.34
CA GLU A 89 -1.37 -3.12 -13.75
C GLU A 89 -2.50 -2.88 -12.76
N THR A 90 -2.23 -3.02 -11.47
CA THR A 90 -3.19 -2.73 -10.39
C THR A 90 -3.29 -1.23 -10.14
N ARG A 91 -2.20 -0.53 -10.41
CA ARG A 91 -1.91 0.87 -10.14
C ARG A 91 -1.95 1.33 -8.68
N ARG A 92 -2.64 0.60 -7.83
CA ARG A 92 -2.85 0.91 -6.42
C ARG A 92 -3.31 -0.34 -5.72
N GLY A 93 -3.04 -0.42 -4.43
CA GLY A 93 -3.55 -1.51 -3.60
C GLY A 93 -2.92 -1.56 -2.24
N VAL A 94 -3.20 -2.67 -1.56
CA VAL A 94 -2.61 -3.04 -0.28
C VAL A 94 -1.88 -4.38 -0.46
N ARG A 95 -0.65 -4.45 0.03
CA ARG A 95 0.12 -5.69 0.20
C ARG A 95 0.30 -5.95 1.69
N VAL A 96 0.41 -7.23 2.06
CA VAL A 96 0.47 -7.63 3.46
C VAL A 96 1.66 -8.54 3.63
N LEU A 97 2.45 -8.29 4.68
CA LEU A 97 3.48 -9.18 5.16
C LEU A 97 3.01 -9.77 6.47
N ASP A 98 2.49 -10.98 6.39
CA ASP A 98 1.78 -11.62 7.50
C ASP A 98 2.74 -11.99 8.64
N GLY A 99 2.39 -11.58 9.87
CA GLY A 99 3.03 -11.98 11.12
C GLY A 99 4.51 -11.62 11.23
N VAL A 100 5.02 -10.67 10.44
CA VAL A 100 6.45 -10.36 10.41
C VAL A 100 6.91 -9.58 11.65
N LEU A 101 6.01 -8.90 12.37
CA LEU A 101 6.33 -8.12 13.57
C LEU A 101 5.86 -8.81 14.86
N GLY A 102 6.28 -10.05 15.09
CA GLY A 102 6.05 -10.72 16.38
C GLY A 102 4.58 -11.04 16.69
N GLY A 103 3.72 -11.07 15.67
CA GLY A 103 2.28 -11.28 15.79
C GLY A 103 1.46 -10.29 14.97
N ASP A 104 2.02 -9.12 14.69
CA ASP A 104 1.39 -8.09 13.86
C ASP A 104 1.77 -8.25 12.38
N ASP A 105 0.86 -7.79 11.52
CA ASP A 105 1.06 -7.73 10.09
C ASP A 105 1.65 -6.38 9.68
N VAL A 106 2.40 -6.37 8.58
CA VAL A 106 2.85 -5.12 7.96
C VAL A 106 2.11 -4.93 6.65
N CYS A 107 1.28 -3.88 6.60
CA CYS A 107 0.59 -3.49 5.38
C CYS A 107 1.39 -2.43 4.60
N VAL A 108 1.48 -2.62 3.30
CA VAL A 108 2.02 -1.66 2.34
C VAL A 108 0.87 -1.15 1.49
N VAL A 109 0.44 0.08 1.73
CA VAL A 109 -0.51 0.78 0.86
C VAL A 109 0.28 1.53 -0.20
N TYR A 110 -0.05 1.37 -1.47
CA TYR A 110 0.65 2.07 -2.55
C TYR A 110 -0.31 2.64 -3.59
N ASN A 111 0.13 3.70 -4.25
CA ASN A 111 -0.56 4.33 -5.38
C ASN A 111 0.47 4.82 -6.40
N ASN A 112 0.42 4.30 -7.62
CA ASN A 112 1.24 4.70 -8.77
C ASN A 112 0.40 5.35 -9.90
N ASN A 113 -0.86 5.70 -9.61
CA ASN A 113 -1.74 6.28 -10.61
C ASN A 113 -1.24 7.67 -10.99
N PRO A 114 -1.09 8.00 -12.30
CA PRO A 114 -0.57 9.28 -12.73
C PRO A 114 -1.52 10.42 -12.31
N TYR A 115 -1.25 11.08 -11.20
CA TYR A 115 -1.83 12.38 -10.88
C TYR A 115 -1.08 13.50 -11.64
N GLN A 116 -0.68 13.26 -12.90
CA GLN A 116 0.25 14.10 -13.69
C GLN A 116 -0.14 15.59 -13.79
N GLN A 117 -1.32 16.00 -13.31
CA GLN A 117 -1.75 17.40 -13.20
C GLN A 117 -2.47 17.74 -11.87
N LYS A 118 -2.50 16.84 -10.88
CA LYS A 118 -3.32 17.00 -9.66
C LYS A 118 -2.67 16.35 -8.41
N LEU A 119 -1.40 16.68 -8.11
CA LEU A 119 -0.76 16.29 -6.83
C LEU A 119 -1.63 16.59 -5.61
N THR A 120 -2.42 17.67 -5.67
CA THR A 120 -3.41 18.04 -4.65
C THR A 120 -4.44 16.94 -4.35
N ARG A 121 -4.81 16.09 -5.32
CA ARG A 121 -5.80 15.02 -5.08
C ARG A 121 -5.18 13.80 -4.43
N ARG A 122 -3.97 13.42 -4.84
CA ARG A 122 -3.17 12.40 -4.15
C ARG A 122 -3.04 12.76 -2.67
N ASP A 123 -2.70 14.02 -2.40
CA ASP A 123 -2.52 14.50 -1.03
C ASP A 123 -3.84 14.56 -0.26
N GLN A 124 -4.97 14.83 -0.93
CA GLN A 124 -6.31 14.75 -0.33
C GLN A 124 -6.70 13.31 0.03
N GLU A 125 -6.54 12.37 -0.90
CA GLU A 125 -6.79 10.94 -0.68
C GLU A 125 -5.91 10.39 0.46
N LEU A 126 -4.61 10.69 0.42
CA LEU A 126 -3.68 10.32 1.49
C LEU A 126 -4.05 11.00 2.82
N GLY A 127 -4.52 12.25 2.77
CA GLY A 127 -5.00 12.97 3.95
C GLY A 127 -6.28 12.40 4.54
N GLU A 128 -7.16 11.79 3.74
CA GLU A 128 -8.31 11.01 4.22
C GLU A 128 -7.87 9.73 4.90
N VAL A 129 -6.99 8.97 4.24
CA VAL A 129 -6.42 7.72 4.78
C VAL A 129 -5.74 8.01 6.12
N ARG A 130 -4.88 9.02 6.19
CA ARG A 130 -4.18 9.40 7.43
C ARG A 130 -5.10 9.87 8.55
N ARG A 131 -6.22 10.54 8.23
CA ARG A 131 -7.24 10.88 9.24
C ARG A 131 -7.88 9.62 9.81
N TRP A 132 -8.27 8.69 8.96
CA TRP A 132 -8.80 7.41 9.42
C TRP A 132 -7.77 6.62 10.25
N LEU A 133 -6.50 6.59 9.84
CA LEU A 133 -5.43 5.95 10.61
C LEU A 133 -5.29 6.59 12.00
N ALA A 134 -5.36 7.92 12.10
CA ALA A 134 -5.27 8.62 13.38
C ALA A 134 -6.46 8.28 14.32
N ASP A 135 -7.64 8.06 13.75
CA ASP A 135 -8.83 7.66 14.52
C ASP A 135 -8.77 6.20 15.02
N ASN A 136 -7.85 5.38 14.48
CA ASN A 136 -7.66 3.95 14.81
C ASN A 136 -6.20 3.64 15.19
N ALA A 137 -5.53 4.58 15.85
CA ALA A 137 -4.09 4.49 16.12
C ALA A 137 -3.69 3.34 17.07
N ASP A 138 -4.65 2.77 17.80
CA ASP A 138 -4.42 1.63 18.70
C ASP A 138 -4.27 0.32 17.91
N GLU A 139 -4.99 0.18 16.79
CA GLU A 139 -5.04 -1.03 15.94
C GLU A 139 -4.17 -0.91 14.67
N VAL A 140 -3.91 0.31 14.21
CA VAL A 140 -3.09 0.57 13.02
C VAL A 140 -2.18 1.78 13.22
N ALA A 141 -0.89 1.60 12.92
CA ALA A 141 0.10 2.66 13.07
C ALA A 141 0.87 2.89 11.76
N GLU A 142 0.97 4.16 11.33
CA GLU A 142 1.87 4.55 10.24
C GLU A 142 3.33 4.44 10.71
N LEU A 143 4.08 3.53 10.08
CA LEU A 143 5.51 3.29 10.36
C LEU A 143 6.41 4.18 9.51
N ALA A 144 6.09 4.31 8.23
CA ALA A 144 6.89 5.10 7.29
C ALA A 144 6.11 5.48 6.02
N TYR A 145 6.59 6.51 5.34
CA TYR A 145 6.08 7.00 4.06
C TYR A 145 7.24 7.27 3.11
N ALA A 146 7.07 6.96 1.83
CA ALA A 146 7.98 7.39 0.78
C ALA A 146 7.27 7.61 -0.55
N GLU A 147 7.93 8.39 -1.39
CA GLU A 147 7.53 8.61 -2.78
C GLU A 147 8.64 8.12 -3.72
N TYR A 148 8.29 7.88 -4.99
CA TYR A 148 9.23 7.50 -6.04
C TYR A 148 8.70 7.92 -7.42
N PRO A 149 9.54 8.33 -8.38
CA PRO A 149 10.95 8.68 -8.24
C PRO A 149 11.20 9.84 -7.27
N ASP A 150 12.38 9.85 -6.64
CA ASP A 150 12.79 10.92 -5.71
C ASP A 150 13.12 12.24 -6.40
N LEU A 151 13.40 12.20 -7.71
CA LEU A 151 13.86 13.35 -8.49
C LEU A 151 13.42 13.22 -9.95
N GLY A 152 13.33 14.37 -10.63
CA GLY A 152 13.13 14.44 -12.08
C GLY A 152 11.74 14.91 -12.48
N ARG A 153 11.37 14.68 -13.73
CA ARG A 153 10.09 15.17 -14.28
C ARG A 153 8.88 14.51 -13.61
N ASP A 154 9.03 13.26 -13.22
CA ASP A 154 7.99 12.45 -12.60
C ASP A 154 8.25 12.29 -11.09
N GLU A 155 8.93 13.25 -10.44
CA GLU A 155 9.14 13.21 -8.98
C GLU A 155 7.82 13.04 -8.23
N GLY A 156 7.80 12.14 -7.25
CA GLY A 156 6.63 11.87 -6.43
C GLY A 156 5.50 11.09 -7.12
N TYR A 157 5.77 10.52 -8.29
CA TYR A 157 4.75 9.87 -9.11
C TYR A 157 4.02 8.72 -8.41
N THR A 158 4.74 7.92 -7.65
CA THR A 158 4.22 6.82 -6.83
C THR A 158 4.47 7.13 -5.37
N TYR A 159 3.52 6.79 -4.49
CA TYR A 159 3.80 6.72 -3.06
C TYR A 159 3.59 5.31 -2.52
N ALA A 160 4.24 5.04 -1.39
CA ALA A 160 3.95 3.91 -0.52
C ALA A 160 3.86 4.39 0.94
N LEU A 161 2.99 3.72 1.68
CA LEU A 161 2.74 3.91 3.10
C LEU A 161 2.90 2.55 3.77
N LEU A 162 3.77 2.49 4.77
CA LEU A 162 4.02 1.30 5.56
C LEU A 162 3.25 1.42 6.88
N LEU A 163 2.44 0.40 7.17
CA LEU A 163 1.58 0.35 8.33
C LEU A 163 1.88 -0.91 9.14
N ARG A 164 1.92 -0.80 10.47
CA ARG A 164 1.73 -1.94 11.37
C ARG A 164 0.23 -2.09 11.59
N CYS A 165 -0.27 -3.30 11.40
CA CYS A 165 -1.69 -3.61 11.57
C CYS A 165 -1.86 -4.82 12.47
N ASP A 166 -2.83 -4.74 13.37
CA ASP A 166 -3.38 -5.94 14.00
C ASP A 166 -3.93 -6.87 12.90
N PRO A 167 -3.77 -8.21 13.00
CA PRO A 167 -4.21 -9.13 11.95
C PRO A 167 -5.71 -9.04 11.60
N GLY A 168 -6.54 -8.56 12.53
CA GLY A 168 -7.96 -8.33 12.30
C GLY A 168 -8.27 -7.08 11.46
N PHE A 169 -7.33 -6.15 11.33
CA PHE A 169 -7.53 -4.81 10.75
C PHE A 169 -7.06 -4.68 9.30
N VAL A 170 -6.35 -5.67 8.77
CA VAL A 170 -5.82 -5.66 7.40
C VAL A 170 -6.93 -5.46 6.36
N GLY A 171 -8.07 -6.13 6.53
CA GLY A 171 -9.23 -5.97 5.66
C GLY A 171 -9.79 -4.55 5.68
N GLU A 172 -9.89 -3.95 6.88
CA GLU A 172 -10.38 -2.58 7.05
C GLU A 172 -9.46 -1.55 6.40
N VAL A 173 -8.15 -1.72 6.52
CA VAL A 173 -7.17 -0.86 5.82
C VAL A 173 -7.42 -0.87 4.31
N ALA A 174 -7.62 -2.05 3.72
CA ALA A 174 -7.88 -2.19 2.29
C ALA A 174 -9.23 -1.56 1.88
N GLU A 175 -10.28 -1.78 2.66
CA GLU A 175 -11.61 -1.20 2.43
C GLU A 175 -11.60 0.33 2.50
N GLN A 176 -10.92 0.90 3.50
CA GLN A 176 -10.87 2.35 3.71
C GLN A 176 -10.01 3.04 2.66
N TYR A 177 -8.89 2.43 2.28
CA TYR A 177 -8.10 2.92 1.18
C TYR A 177 -8.89 2.91 -0.14
N GLN A 178 -9.61 1.81 -0.42
CA GLN A 178 -10.49 1.72 -1.58
C GLN A 178 -11.60 2.78 -1.54
N ALA A 179 -12.23 3.00 -0.39
CA ALA A 179 -13.28 4.01 -0.24
C ALA A 179 -12.76 5.45 -0.45
N ALA A 180 -11.58 5.79 0.07
CA ALA A 180 -10.95 7.10 -0.17
C ALA A 180 -10.64 7.31 -1.65
N THR A 181 -10.14 6.25 -2.28
CA THR A 181 -9.85 6.23 -3.71
C THR A 181 -11.10 6.43 -4.57
N ASP A 182 -12.20 5.75 -4.24
CA ASP A 182 -13.45 5.81 -5.00
C ASP A 182 -14.11 7.20 -4.89
N ARG A 183 -14.04 7.84 -3.73
CA ARG A 183 -14.47 9.25 -3.57
C ARG A 183 -13.65 10.21 -4.43
N SER A 184 -12.33 10.07 -4.38
CA SER A 184 -11.40 10.87 -5.21
C SER A 184 -11.67 10.74 -6.71
N LEU A 185 -12.13 9.56 -7.15
CA LEU A 185 -12.56 9.31 -8.53
C LEU A 185 -13.94 9.86 -8.87
N ALA A 186 -14.93 9.78 -7.97
CA ALA A 186 -16.26 10.35 -8.19
C ALA A 186 -16.18 11.88 -8.41
N ASP A 187 -15.32 12.55 -7.64
CA ASP A 187 -15.03 13.99 -7.81
C ASP A 187 -14.35 14.32 -9.15
N LEU A 188 -13.81 13.34 -9.89
CA LEU A 188 -13.34 13.57 -11.26
C LEU A 188 -14.51 13.62 -12.23
N THR A 189 -15.44 12.68 -12.12
CA THR A 189 -16.57 12.56 -13.04
C THR A 189 -17.49 13.78 -12.96
N GLU A 190 -17.80 14.28 -11.77
CA GLU A 190 -18.68 15.45 -11.61
C GLU A 190 -18.04 16.74 -12.17
N SER A 191 -16.72 16.88 -12.07
CA SER A 191 -16.01 18.07 -12.57
C SER A 191 -15.94 18.18 -14.11
N VAL A 192 -16.23 17.10 -14.84
CA VAL A 192 -16.22 17.09 -16.30
C VAL A 192 -17.57 17.55 -16.88
N ASP A 193 -18.67 17.28 -16.17
CA ASP A 193 -20.02 17.59 -16.66
C ASP A 193 -20.37 19.10 -16.54
N ASP A 194 -19.78 19.82 -15.58
CA ASP A 194 -19.99 21.28 -15.42
C ASP A 194 -19.21 22.14 -16.43
N GLY A 195 -18.31 21.56 -17.22
CA GLY A 195 -17.51 22.27 -18.24
C GLY A 195 -18.14 22.35 -19.63
N GLY A 196 -19.31 21.73 -19.84
CA GLY A 196 -19.97 21.55 -21.13
C GLY A 196 -20.86 22.71 -21.58
N ALA A 197 -20.45 23.96 -21.37
CA ALA A 197 -20.95 25.08 -22.16
C ALA A 197 -19.84 25.52 -23.11
N PHE A 198 -19.48 24.64 -24.06
CA PHE A 198 -18.81 25.09 -25.27
C PHE A 198 -19.81 26.00 -26.00
N GLY A 199 -19.68 27.30 -25.77
CA GLY A 199 -20.35 28.31 -26.57
C GLY A 199 -19.97 28.10 -28.03
N ASP A 200 -20.94 27.72 -28.84
CA ASP A 200 -20.88 27.91 -30.28
C ASP A 200 -20.85 29.43 -30.53
N GLU A 201 -19.65 29.99 -30.72
CA GLU A 201 -19.45 31.30 -31.36
C GLU A 201 -18.84 31.13 -32.76
#